data_AF-A0A8J4VPI9-F1
#
_entry.id   AF-A0A8J4VPI9-F1
#
_cell.length_a   1.000
_cell.length_b   1.000
_cell.length_c   1.000
_cell.angle_alpha   90.00
_cell.angle_beta   90.00
_cell.angle_gamma   90.00
#
_symmetry.space_group_name_H-M   'P 1'
#
loop_
_entity.id
_entity.type
_entity.pdbx_description
1 polymer ?
#
loop_
_entity_poly.entity_id
_entity_poly.type
_entity_poly.pdbx_seq_one_letter_code
_entity_poly.pdbx_strand_id
1 'polypeptide(L)'
;MIVAPFLRYGKYCGLLYSGCPGEQPCDALDTCCLKHDDCVGNTTSGYLSQKCSLNLINCMAEVKKSGGPSFAGNQCDVNETIEVLTVVMQAALAAGGIIHDP
;
A
#
# COMPACT_ATOMS: atom_id res chain seq x y z
N MET A 1 -0.30 16.77 -8.27
CA MET A 1 0.95 16.13 -7.81
C MET A 1 0.67 15.50 -6.47
N ILE A 2 0.60 14.17 -6.43
CA ILE A 2 0.47 13.41 -5.19
C ILE A 2 1.83 13.41 -4.48
N VAL A 3 1.84 13.74 -3.19
CA VAL A 3 3.06 13.76 -2.37
C VAL A 3 3.00 12.60 -1.38
N ALA A 4 3.89 11.61 -1.55
CA ALA A 4 3.88 10.35 -0.81
C ALA A 4 3.64 10.47 0.71
N PRO A 5 4.36 11.33 1.47
CA PRO A 5 4.15 11.48 2.91
C PRO A 5 2.72 11.87 3.35
N PHE A 6 1.94 12.49 2.47
CA PHE A 6 0.59 12.99 2.77
C PHE A 6 -0.50 12.25 2.00
N LEU A 7 -0.14 11.22 1.22
CA LEU A 7 -1.07 10.41 0.46
C LEU A 7 -2.02 9.69 1.44
N ARG A 8 -3.33 9.88 1.23
CA ARG A 8 -4.39 9.10 1.84
C ARG A 8 -5.38 8.72 0.76
N TYR A 9 -5.48 7.43 0.50
CA TYR A 9 -6.34 6.87 -0.52
C TYR A 9 -7.19 5.75 0.09
N GLY A 10 -8.48 5.74 -0.23
CA GLY A 10 -9.42 4.77 0.34
C GLY A 10 -9.50 4.91 1.85
N LYS A 11 -9.36 3.80 2.58
CA LYS A 11 -9.31 3.73 4.05
C LYS A 11 -7.95 3.28 4.58
N TYR A 12 -7.12 2.65 3.73
CA TYR A 12 -5.92 1.92 4.14
C TYR A 12 -4.63 2.39 3.45
N CYS A 13 -4.70 3.08 2.32
CA CYS A 13 -3.48 3.48 1.61
C CYS A 13 -2.93 4.81 2.15
N GLY A 14 -1.97 4.76 3.07
CA GLY A 14 -1.24 5.94 3.54
C GLY A 14 -0.27 5.65 4.68
N LEU A 15 0.68 6.55 4.92
CA LEU A 15 1.61 6.43 6.04
C LEU A 15 0.89 6.73 7.37
N LEU A 16 0.97 5.81 8.33
CA LEU A 16 0.29 5.92 9.63
C LEU A 16 -1.22 6.20 9.47
N TYR A 17 -1.81 5.63 8.43
CA TYR A 17 -3.20 5.79 8.05
C TYR A 17 -3.76 4.42 7.72
N SER A 18 -4.77 3.97 8.47
CA SER A 18 -5.39 2.66 8.28
C SER A 18 -6.85 2.70 8.71
N GLY A 19 -7.63 1.72 8.28
CA GLY A 19 -9.05 1.59 8.58
C GLY A 19 -9.34 0.94 9.94
N CYS A 20 -10.59 1.07 10.39
CA CYS A 20 -11.07 0.40 11.60
C CYS A 20 -11.29 -1.11 11.36
N PRO A 21 -11.27 -1.94 12.42
CA PRO A 21 -11.61 -3.36 12.30
C PRO A 21 -13.00 -3.58 11.68
N GLY A 22 -13.07 -4.41 10.64
CA GLY A 22 -14.31 -4.74 9.94
C GLY A 22 -14.75 -3.77 8.85
N GLU A 23 -14.06 -2.64 8.66
CA GLU A 23 -14.32 -1.75 7.53
C GLU A 23 -13.95 -2.43 6.21
N GLN A 24 -14.82 -2.31 5.21
CA GLN A 24 -14.54 -2.83 3.87
C GLN A 24 -13.64 -1.85 3.11
N PRO A 25 -12.64 -2.35 2.35
CA PRO A 25 -11.82 -1.51 1.48
C PRO A 25 -12.66 -0.87 0.39
N CYS A 26 -12.30 0.35 0.00
CA CYS A 26 -13.05 1.14 -0.98
C CYS A 26 -12.95 0.57 -2.39
N ASP A 27 -11.81 -0.02 -2.76
CA ASP A 27 -11.59 -0.70 -4.04
C ASP A 27 -10.45 -1.72 -3.96
N ALA A 28 -10.00 -2.20 -5.12
CA ALA A 28 -8.93 -3.19 -5.22
C ALA A 28 -7.56 -2.68 -4.75
N LEU A 29 -7.25 -1.39 -4.97
CA LEU A 29 -6.01 -0.79 -4.48
C LEU A 29 -6.04 -0.69 -2.95
N ASP A 30 -7.17 -0.21 -2.42
CA ASP A 30 -7.38 -0.12 -0.98
C ASP A 30 -7.35 -1.50 -0.29
N THR A 31 -7.79 -2.54 -1.00
CA THR A 31 -7.65 -3.94 -0.55
C THR A 31 -6.19 -4.38 -0.45
N CYS A 32 -5.32 -3.94 -1.38
CA CYS A 32 -3.89 -4.22 -1.29
C CYS A 32 -3.28 -3.57 -0.04
N CYS A 33 -3.65 -2.32 0.24
CA CYS A 33 -3.18 -1.58 1.40
C CYS A 33 -3.67 -2.17 2.72
N LEU A 34 -4.94 -2.59 2.81
CA LEU A 34 -5.46 -3.32 3.97
C LEU A 34 -4.60 -4.54 4.29
N LYS A 35 -4.33 -5.38 3.28
CA LYS A 35 -3.51 -6.59 3.45
C LYS A 35 -2.07 -6.27 3.84
N HIS A 36 -1.53 -5.14 3.35
CA HIS A 36 -0.22 -4.67 3.72
C HIS A 36 -0.17 -4.23 5.19
N ASP A 37 -1.14 -3.44 5.63
CA ASP A 37 -1.24 -2.97 7.02
C ASP A 37 -1.36 -4.14 8.00
N ASP A 38 -2.22 -5.11 7.66
CA ASP A 38 -2.33 -6.37 8.43
C ASP A 38 -1.00 -7.13 8.45
N CYS A 39 -0.28 -7.20 7.33
CA CYS A 39 1.02 -7.86 7.25
C CYS A 39 2.05 -7.18 8.16
N VAL A 40 2.12 -5.84 8.11
CA VAL A 40 3.03 -5.01 8.91
C VAL A 40 2.73 -5.15 10.40
N GLY A 41 1.46 -5.18 10.80
CA GLY A 41 1.06 -5.37 12.19
C GLY A 41 1.41 -6.75 12.77
N ASN A 42 1.64 -7.74 11.91
CA ASN A 42 1.90 -9.14 12.28
C ASN A 42 3.37 -9.56 12.11
N THR A 43 4.31 -8.63 11.94
CA THR A 43 5.75 -8.90 11.78
C THR A 43 6.60 -7.98 12.65
N THR A 44 7.72 -8.48 13.16
CA THR A 44 8.64 -7.68 14.00
C THR A 44 9.34 -6.59 13.22
N SER A 45 9.62 -6.83 11.94
CA SER A 45 10.28 -5.87 11.06
C SER A 45 9.35 -4.73 10.62
N GLY A 46 8.07 -4.78 10.99
CA GLY A 46 7.06 -3.77 10.66
C GLY A 46 7.08 -3.36 9.18
N TYR A 47 7.12 -2.05 8.94
CA TYR A 47 7.16 -1.46 7.59
C TYR A 47 8.41 -1.83 6.76
N LEU A 48 9.48 -2.36 7.38
CA LEU A 48 10.67 -2.83 6.67
C LEU A 48 10.60 -4.31 6.30
N SER A 49 9.48 -5.00 6.57
CA SER A 49 9.28 -6.37 6.14
C SER A 49 9.31 -6.47 4.61
N GLN A 50 10.34 -7.16 4.08
CA GLN A 50 10.48 -7.42 2.65
C GLN A 50 9.27 -8.19 2.11
N LYS A 51 8.73 -9.14 2.89
CA LYS A 51 7.54 -9.91 2.54
C LYS A 51 6.33 -9.00 2.35
N CYS A 52 6.07 -8.09 3.29
CA CYS A 52 4.93 -7.19 3.19
C CYS A 52 5.09 -6.22 2.00
N SER A 53 6.29 -5.69 1.80
CA SER A 53 6.62 -4.80 0.68
C SER A 53 6.43 -5.49 -0.68
N LEU A 54 6.96 -6.70 -0.86
CA LEU A 54 6.81 -7.49 -2.10
C LEU A 54 5.36 -7.85 -2.37
N ASN A 55 4.60 -8.25 -1.34
CA ASN A 55 3.19 -8.57 -1.48
C ASN A 55 2.39 -7.36 -1.96
N LEU A 56 2.65 -6.17 -1.40
CA LEU A 56 1.98 -4.93 -1.82
C LEU A 56 2.35 -4.55 -3.26
N ILE A 57 3.64 -4.59 -3.62
CA ILE A 57 4.10 -4.30 -4.99
C ILE A 57 3.42 -5.22 -6.01
N ASN A 58 3.39 -6.52 -5.74
CA ASN A 58 2.75 -7.49 -6.63
C ASN A 58 1.23 -7.29 -6.72
N CYS A 59 0.57 -7.00 -5.59
CA CYS A 59 -0.86 -6.72 -5.57
C CYS A 59 -1.20 -5.49 -6.42
N MET A 60 -0.45 -4.38 -6.27
CA MET A 60 -0.66 -3.18 -7.06
C MET A 60 -0.39 -3.38 -8.55
N ALA A 61 0.59 -4.21 -8.92
CA ALA A 61 0.85 -4.56 -10.31
C ALA A 61 -0.35 -5.27 -10.96
N GLU A 62 -1.00 -6.20 -10.24
CA GLU A 62 -2.21 -6.86 -10.72
C GLU A 62 -3.40 -5.91 -10.80
N VAL A 63 -3.57 -4.99 -9.83
CA VAL A 63 -4.60 -3.94 -9.89
C VAL A 63 -4.41 -3.07 -11.14
N LYS A 64 -3.19 -2.56 -11.37
CA LYS A 64 -2.85 -1.74 -12.54
C LYS A 64 -3.13 -2.47 -13.86
N LYS A 65 -2.84 -3.77 -13.91
CA LYS A 65 -3.10 -4.61 -15.09
C LYS A 65 -4.60 -4.87 -15.31
N SER A 66 -5.37 -5.04 -14.25
CA SER A 66 -6.80 -5.35 -14.33
C SER A 66 -7.65 -4.15 -14.79
N GLY A 67 -7.22 -2.92 -14.48
CA GLY A 67 -7.94 -1.70 -14.86
C GLY A 67 -9.35 -1.58 -14.26
N GLY A 68 -9.57 -2.16 -13.08
CA GLY A 68 -10.88 -2.16 -12.41
C GLY A 68 -11.39 -0.76 -12.01
N PRO A 69 -12.70 -0.62 -11.74
CA PRO A 69 -13.27 0.66 -11.31
C PRO A 69 -12.77 1.05 -9.92
N SER A 70 -12.73 2.36 -9.67
CA SER A 70 -12.51 2.93 -8.33
C SER A 70 -13.83 3.30 -7.65
N PHE A 71 -13.76 3.74 -6.40
CA PHE A 71 -14.91 4.15 -5.59
C PHE A 71 -15.44 5.54 -5.98
N ALA A 72 -16.74 5.75 -5.72
CA ALA A 72 -17.40 7.02 -5.99
C ALA A 72 -16.79 8.17 -5.17
N GLY A 73 -16.56 9.32 -5.81
CA GLY A 73 -15.98 10.50 -5.16
C GLY A 73 -14.46 10.46 -5.03
N ASN A 74 -13.79 9.44 -5.58
CA ASN A 74 -12.33 9.43 -5.69
C ASN A 74 -11.86 10.62 -6.57
N GLN A 75 -10.92 11.41 -6.05
CA GLN A 75 -10.30 12.55 -6.73
C GLN A 75 -8.86 12.26 -7.18
N CYS A 76 -8.34 11.07 -6.85
CA CYS A 76 -7.01 10.63 -7.19
C CYS A 76 -7.03 9.78 -8.46
N ASP A 77 -6.04 9.97 -9.33
CA ASP A 77 -5.77 8.99 -10.38
C ASP A 77 -5.19 7.71 -9.74
N VAL A 78 -5.83 6.58 -10.01
CA VAL A 78 -5.46 5.29 -9.40
C VAL A 78 -4.08 4.84 -9.86
N ASN A 79 -3.72 5.09 -11.12
CA ASN A 79 -2.43 4.69 -11.67
C ASN A 79 -1.31 5.58 -11.12
N GLU A 80 -1.51 6.89 -11.02
CA GLU A 80 -0.58 7.82 -10.35
C GLU A 80 -0.39 7.41 -8.88
N THR A 81 -1.47 7.07 -8.18
CA THR A 81 -1.43 6.61 -6.79
C THR A 81 -0.59 5.32 -6.67
N ILE A 82 -0.82 4.33 -7.54
CA ILE A 82 -0.04 3.09 -7.59
C ILE A 82 1.44 3.37 -7.85
N GLU A 83 1.78 4.29 -8.77
CA GLU A 83 3.16 4.62 -9.08
C GLU A 83 3.88 5.24 -7.88
N VAL A 84 3.24 6.20 -7.19
CA VAL A 84 3.79 6.81 -5.97
C VAL A 84 4.00 5.76 -4.87
N LEU A 85 3.00 4.92 -4.61
CA LEU A 85 3.10 3.85 -3.59
C LEU A 85 4.18 2.83 -3.96
N THR A 86 4.32 2.48 -5.24
CA THR A 86 5.34 1.54 -5.72
C THR A 86 6.75 2.04 -5.43
N VAL A 87 7.02 3.33 -5.69
CA VAL A 87 8.34 3.93 -5.41
C VAL A 87 8.68 3.86 -3.91
N VAL A 88 7.72 4.19 -3.04
CA VAL A 88 7.92 4.13 -1.58
C VAL A 88 8.15 2.69 -1.13
N MET A 89 7.40 1.73 -1.66
CA MET A 89 7.56 0.32 -1.31
C MET A 89 8.84 -0.30 -1.86
N GLN A 90 9.34 0.14 -3.01
CA GLN A 90 10.67 -0.26 -3.50
C GLN A 90 11.78 0.23 -2.58
N ALA A 91 11.67 1.45 -2.05
CA ALA A 91 12.60 1.97 -1.05
C ALA A 91 12.52 1.18 0.26
N ALA A 92 11.32 0.86 0.75
CA ALA A 92 11.11 0.04 1.94
C ALA A 92 11.67 -1.38 1.77
N LEU A 93 11.44 -2.01 0.61
CA LEU A 93 11.98 -3.31 0.25
C LEU A 93 13.51 -3.31 0.26
N ALA A 94 14.14 -2.30 -0.37
CA ALA A 94 15.59 -2.15 -0.38
C ALA A 94 16.15 -1.95 1.03
N ALA A 95 15.51 -1.10 1.84
CA ALA A 95 15.91 -0.86 3.22
C ALA A 95 15.80 -2.12 4.08
N GLY A 96 14.72 -2.89 3.95
CA GLY A 96 14.54 -4.17 4.65
C GLY A 96 15.51 -5.28 4.22
N GLY A 97 16.08 -5.19 3.01
CA GLY A 97 17.16 -6.07 2.57
C GLY A 97 18.51 -5.77 3.23
N ILE A 98 18.73 -4.51 3.61
CA ILE A 98 19.97 -4.03 4.25
C ILE A 98 19.88 -4.19 5.77
N ILE A 99 18.75 -3.76 6.34
CA ILE A 99 18.46 -3.81 7.77
C ILE A 99 17.82 -5.17 8.06
N HIS A 100 18.63 -6.22 8.11
CA HIS A 100 18.14 -7.51 8.62
C HIS A 100 17.86 -7.35 10.12
N ASP A 101 16.61 -7.59 10.51
CA ASP A 101 16.22 -7.79 11.91
C ASP A 101 17.01 -9.01 12.44
N PRO A 102 17.74 -8.90 13.57
CA PRO A 102 18.56 -10.00 14.10
C PRO A 102 17.76 -11.24 14.50
#